data_AF-A0A3D1BQW4-F1
#
_entry.id   AF-A0A3D1BQW4-F1
#
_cell.length_a   1.000
_cell.length_b   1.000
_cell.length_c   1.000
_cell.angle_alpha   90.00
_cell.angle_beta   90.00
_cell.angle_gamma   90.00
#
_symmetry.space_group_name_H-M   'P 1'
#
loop_
_entity.id
_entity.type
_entity.pdbx_description
1 polymer ?
#
loop_
_entity_poly.entity_id
_entity_poly.type
_entity_poly.pdbx_seq_one_letter_code
_entity_poly.pdbx_strand_id
1 'polypeptide(L)' 'RHWDEKALAPYLFSTEDSIFITYDDTVSVRLKTEYAIEKGLGGIMFWEQSQDTKEKNSLLDAIFKTIK' A
#
# COMPACT_ATOMS: atom_id res chain seq x y z
N ARG A 1 -9.30 -11.44 -0.24
CA ARG A 1 -8.90 -10.04 0.05
C ARG A 1 -10.01 -9.38 0.82
N HIS A 2 -9.67 -8.74 1.93
CA HIS A 2 -10.54 -7.92 2.75
C HIS A 2 -9.95 -6.53 2.88
N TRP A 3 -10.76 -5.56 3.30
CA TRP A 3 -10.37 -4.18 3.49
C TRP A 3 -10.88 -3.68 4.84
N ASP A 4 -10.00 -3.04 5.61
CA ASP A 4 -10.38 -2.37 6.85
C ASP A 4 -10.65 -0.89 6.56
N GLU A 5 -11.90 -0.45 6.69
CA GLU A 5 -12.32 0.93 6.41
C GLU A 5 -11.78 1.96 7.40
N LYS A 6 -11.38 1.55 8.61
CA LYS A 6 -10.79 2.46 9.61
C LYS A 6 -9.30 2.61 9.41
N ALA A 7 -8.61 1.50 9.16
CA ALA A 7 -7.17 1.49 8.93
C ALA A 7 -6.80 1.92 7.50
N LEU A 8 -7.75 1.85 6.56
CA LEU A 8 -7.55 2.04 5.13
C LEU A 8 -6.45 1.11 4.58
N ALA A 9 -6.54 -0.17 4.94
CA ALA A 9 -5.52 -1.17 4.63
C ALA A 9 -6.13 -2.51 4.21
N PRO A 10 -5.51 -3.22 3.25
CA PRO A 10 -5.95 -4.56 2.84
C PRO A 10 -5.35 -5.64 3.74
N TYR A 11 -6.04 -6.77 3.80
CA TYR A 11 -5.51 -7.99 4.40
C TYR A 11 -6.07 -9.24 3.72
N LEU A 12 -5.38 -10.37 3.91
CA LEU A 12 -5.83 -11.70 3.54
C LEU A 12 -6.01 -12.52 4.81
N PHE A 13 -7.08 -13.32 4.86
CA PHE A 13 -7.29 -14.30 5.91
C PHE A 13 -7.74 -15.63 5.31
N SER A 14 -7.04 -16.71 5.63
CA SER A 14 -7.45 -18.08 5.32
C SER A 14 -8.04 -18.70 6.58
N THR A 15 -9.34 -19.05 6.54
CA THR A 15 -9.98 -19.76 7.66
C THR A 15 -9.53 -21.21 7.78
N GLU A 16 -9.12 -21.82 6.66
CA GLU A 16 -8.62 -23.20 6.61
C GLU A 16 -7.27 -23.32 7.30
N ASP A 17 -6.33 -22.43 6.98
CA ASP A 17 -4.95 -22.47 7.49
C ASP A 17 -4.74 -21.61 8.74
N SER A 18 -5.74 -20.82 9.13
CA SER A 18 -5.62 -19.78 10.16
C SER A 18 -4.49 -18.77 9.90
N ILE A 19 -4.20 -18.50 8.61
CA ILE A 19 -3.15 -17.56 8.19
C ILE A 19 -3.75 -16.17 7.98
N PHE A 20 -3.11 -15.16 8.56
CA PHE A 20 -3.45 -13.75 8.40
C PHE A 20 -2.26 -12.98 7.83
N ILE A 21 -2.46 -12.31 6.69
CA ILE A 21 -1.42 -11.53 6.00
C ILE A 21 -1.91 -10.09 5.85
N THR A 22 -1.19 -9.16 6.48
CA THR A 22 -1.34 -7.72 6.22
C THR A 22 -0.34 -7.30 5.16
N TYR A 23 -0.76 -6.43 4.26
CA TYR A 23 0.12 -5.95 3.20
C TYR A 23 -0.35 -4.57 2.73
N ASP A 24 0.43 -3.99 1.82
CA ASP A 24 0.04 -2.79 1.10
C ASP A 24 -0.30 -3.15 -0.35
N ASP A 25 -1.36 -2.56 -0.88
CA ASP A 25 -1.65 -2.59 -2.31
C ASP A 25 -1.63 -1.17 -2.88
N THR A 26 -1.85 -1.03 -4.18
CA THR A 26 -1.81 0.28 -4.85
C THR A 26 -2.86 1.25 -4.31
N VAL A 27 -3.95 0.77 -3.71
CA VAL A 27 -4.98 1.63 -3.11
C VAL A 27 -4.50 2.17 -1.77
N SER A 28 -4.01 1.33 -0.86
CA SER A 28 -3.51 1.79 0.44
C SER A 28 -2.26 2.65 0.30
N VAL A 29 -1.37 2.34 -0.65
CA VAL A 29 -0.17 3.16 -0.94
C VAL A 29 -0.55 4.53 -1.48
N ARG A 30 -1.54 4.62 -2.38
CA ARG A 30 -2.08 5.91 -2.84
C ARG A 30 -2.60 6.72 -1.65
N LEU A 31 -3.45 6.15 -0.81
CA LEU A 31 -4.03 6.84 0.35
C LEU A 31 -2.96 7.31 1.35
N LYS A 32 -1.93 6.50 1.60
CA LYS A 32 -0.79 6.89 2.45
C LYS A 32 0.02 8.03 1.83
N THR A 33 0.19 8.02 0.51
CA THR A 33 0.90 9.08 -0.21
C THR A 33 0.09 10.38 -0.21
N GLU A 34 -1.22 10.31 -0.44
CA GLU A 34 -2.17 11.43 -0.31
C GLU A 34 -2.10 12.02 1.10
N TYR A 35 -2.17 11.18 2.14
CA TYR A 35 -2.04 11.62 3.52
C TYR A 35 -0.72 12.37 3.79
N ALA A 36 0.40 11.87 3.27
CA ALA A 36 1.69 12.53 3.43
C ALA A 36 1.72 13.92 2.77
N ILE A 37 1.10 14.06 1.59
CA ILE A 37 0.94 15.34 0.89
C ILE A 37 0.04 16.29 1.69
N GLU A 38 -1.13 15.83 2.13
CA GLU A 38 -2.10 16.62 2.90
C GLU A 38 -1.52 17.14 4.23
N LYS A 39 -0.64 16.37 4.85
CA LYS A 39 0.06 16.76 6.09
C LYS A 39 1.32 17.59 5.85
N GLY A 40 1.69 17.85 4.60
CA GLY A 40 2.90 18.60 4.27
C GLY A 40 4.18 17.88 4.72
N LEU A 41 4.19 16.55 4.71
CA LEU A 41 5.38 15.76 5.02
C LEU A 41 6.37 15.83 3.85
N GLY A 42 7.66 15.64 4.14
CA GLY A 42 8.74 15.77 3.14
C GLY A 42 8.81 14.65 2.09
N GLY A 43 7.96 13.63 2.18
CA GLY A 43 7.91 12.51 1.25
C GLY A 43 7.45 11.22 1.91
N ILE A 44 7.59 10.12 1.18
CA ILE A 44 7.29 8.76 1.63
C ILE A 44 8.49 7.85 1.36
N MET A 45 8.69 6.87 2.24
CA MET A 45 9.73 5.84 2.10
C MET A 45 9.05 4.48 1.99
N PHE A 46 9.61 3.59 1.17
CA PHE A 46 9.18 2.19 1.07
C PHE A 46 10.37 1.26 1.30
N TRP A 47 10.11 0.11 1.92
CA TRP A 47 11.09 -0.93 2.17
C TRP A 47 10.54 -2.27 1.66
N GLU A 48 11.17 -2.97 0.72
CA GLU A 48 12.32 -2.56 -0.10
C GLU A 48 12.10 -2.90 -1.57
N GLN A 49 12.97 -2.40 -2.44
CA GLN A 49 12.75 -2.41 -3.89
C GLN A 49 12.68 -3.80 -4.53
N SER A 50 13.44 -4.78 -4.01
CA SER A 50 13.46 -6.13 -4.58
C SER A 50 12.16 -6.90 -4.35
N GLN A 51 11.34 -6.50 -3.36
CA GLN A 51 10.01 -7.05 -3.10
C GLN A 51 8.88 -6.38 -3.90
N ASP A 52 9.16 -5.32 -4.67
CA ASP A 52 8.12 -4.72 -5.53
C ASP A 52 7.91 -5.55 -6.81
N THR A 53 6.70 -5.51 -7.35
CA THR A 53 6.40 -6.24 -8.60
C THR A 53 7.10 -5.62 -9.80
N LYS A 54 7.55 -6.47 -10.74
CA LYS A 54 8.08 -6.03 -12.04
C LYS A 54 6.99 -5.76 -13.07
N GLU A 55 5.74 -6.04 -12.73
CA GLU A 55 4.59 -5.81 -13.60
C GLU A 55 4.11 -4.35 -13.56
N LYS A 56 3.14 -4.03 -14.41
CA LYS A 56 2.47 -2.73 -14.38
C LYS A 56 1.73 -2.56 -13.05
N ASN A 57 1.63 -1.31 -12.57
CA ASN A 57 0.99 -0.94 -11.31
C ASN A 57 1.72 -1.48 -10.07
N SER A 58 3.04 -1.27 -10.02
CA SER A 58 3.84 -1.54 -8.83
C SER A 58 3.52 -0.56 -7.68
N LEU A 59 3.96 -0.87 -6.46
CA LEU A 59 3.74 0.03 -5.33
C LEU A 59 4.52 1.34 -5.49
N LEU A 60 5.75 1.26 -6.04
CA LEU A 60 6.51 2.46 -6.40
C LEU A 60 5.79 3.33 -7.44
N ASP A 61 5.18 2.72 -8.46
CA ASP A 61 4.40 3.43 -9.47
C ASP A 61 3.17 4.10 -8.87
N ALA A 62 2.51 3.46 -7.89
CA ALA A 62 1.40 4.07 -7.15
C ALA A 62 1.83 5.33 -6.38
N ILE A 63 2.99 5.30 -5.71
CA ILE A 63 3.57 6.49 -5.06
C ILE A 63 3.80 7.58 -6.10
N PHE A 64 4.48 7.25 -7.20
CA PHE A 64 4.89 8.21 -8.23
C PHE A 64 3.69 8.90 -8.91
N LYS A 65 2.65 8.13 -9.25
CA LYS A 65 1.42 8.66 -9.88
C LYS A 65 0.59 9.52 -8.94
N THR A 66 0.68 9.32 -7.63
CA THR A 66 -0.05 10.13 -6.65
C THR A 66 0.56 11.52 -6.48
N ILE A 67 1.86 11.65 -6.73
CA ILE A 67 2.60 12.92 -6.59
C ILE A 67 2.45 13.79 -7.86
N LYS A 68 2.09 13.21 -9.01
CA LYS A 68 1.99 13.88 -10.31
C LYS A 68 0.56 14.23 -10.68
#